data_AF-A0A968HQC8-F1
#
_entry.id   AF-A0A968HQC8-F1
#
_cell.length_a   1.000
_cell.length_b   1.000
_cell.length_c   1.000
_cell.angle_alpha   90.00
_cell.angle_beta   90.00
_cell.angle_gamma   90.00
#
_symmetry.space_group_name_H-M   'P 1'
#
loop_
_entity.id
_entity.type
_entity.pdbx_description
1 polymer ?
#
loop_
_entity_poly.entity_id
_entity_poly.type
_entity_poly.pdbx_seq_one_letter_code
_entity_poly.pdbx_strand_id
1 'polypeptide(L)'
;PGRVQHDGRGQGQRGRGRRQRGQGPLPARYRSALLPGRRQGPGQEDHPPIEGYGLWGFLFGYLALEADGETIAGITYYKHGETPGLGGEVDNPNWKGSWKGKKAYKPGEAAPAIQVVKNASGEFEVDALSGATITSRGVTNMMQFWLGEKGFGPFLQKVRESGPPQPIGGKD
;
A
#
# COMPACT_ATOMS: atom_id res chain seq x y z
N PRO A 1 69.38 -13.64 -28.33
CA PRO A 1 69.24 -14.82 -27.46
C PRO A 1 69.12 -14.42 -25.97
N GLY A 2 68.15 -14.98 -25.25
CA GLY A 2 68.18 -15.03 -23.78
C GLY A 2 67.31 -14.02 -23.04
N ARG A 3 66.15 -14.51 -22.58
CA ARG A 3 65.23 -13.98 -21.56
C ARG A 3 65.89 -14.21 -20.17
N VAL A 4 65.71 -13.46 -19.07
CA VAL A 4 64.59 -13.52 -18.09
C VAL A 4 64.96 -12.72 -16.79
N GLN A 5 63.97 -12.02 -16.17
CA GLN A 5 63.75 -11.60 -14.73
C GLN A 5 64.65 -10.54 -14.06
N HIS A 6 64.27 -9.75 -13.03
CA HIS A 6 63.16 -9.72 -12.02
C HIS A 6 62.97 -8.22 -11.59
N ASP A 7 61.75 -7.67 -11.51
CA ASP A 7 60.99 -7.28 -10.28
C ASP A 7 61.27 -5.88 -9.66
N GLY A 8 60.22 -5.13 -9.30
CA GLY A 8 60.36 -3.82 -8.64
C GLY A 8 59.23 -2.78 -8.75
N ARG A 9 58.05 -3.09 -8.19
CA ARG A 9 57.07 -2.20 -7.48
C ARG A 9 56.94 -0.70 -7.86
N GLY A 10 55.70 -0.31 -8.20
CA GLY A 10 55.21 1.08 -8.13
C GLY A 10 53.68 1.12 -8.08
N GLN A 11 53.13 1.66 -6.99
CA GLN A 11 51.74 1.53 -6.54
C GLN A 11 50.78 2.50 -7.27
N GLY A 12 49.50 2.11 -7.38
CA GLY A 12 48.43 2.99 -7.86
C GLY A 12 47.10 2.25 -7.95
N GLN A 13 46.49 1.95 -6.81
CA GLN A 13 45.16 1.35 -6.73
C GLN A 13 44.12 2.28 -7.38
N ARG A 14 43.51 1.84 -8.49
CA ARG A 14 42.24 2.41 -8.98
C ARG A 14 41.11 1.50 -8.52
N GLY A 15 40.37 1.97 -7.52
CA GLY A 15 39.15 1.32 -7.04
C GLY A 15 38.14 1.18 -8.17
N ARG A 16 37.76 -0.07 -8.46
CA ARG A 16 36.62 -0.40 -9.33
C ARG A 16 35.33 -0.09 -8.57
N GLY A 17 34.72 1.04 -8.86
CA GLY A 17 33.34 1.32 -8.46
C GLY A 17 32.39 0.36 -9.17
N ARG A 18 31.92 -0.66 -8.45
CA ARG A 18 30.76 -1.47 -8.86
C ARG A 18 29.56 -0.54 -9.00
N ARG A 19 29.14 -0.27 -10.25
CA ARG A 19 27.81 0.29 -10.52
C ARG A 19 26.78 -0.73 -10.05
N GLN A 20 26.05 -0.41 -8.98
CA GLN A 20 24.86 -1.15 -8.61
C GLN A 20 23.85 -1.04 -9.76
N ARG A 21 23.49 -2.17 -10.34
CA ARG A 21 22.33 -2.29 -11.20
C ARG A 21 21.10 -2.38 -10.32
N GLY A 22 20.02 -1.71 -10.74
CA GLY A 22 18.67 -2.16 -10.45
C GLY A 22 17.78 -1.16 -9.73
N GLN A 23 17.38 -0.09 -10.43
CA GLN A 23 16.04 0.49 -10.32
C GLN A 23 15.63 0.96 -11.72
N GLY A 24 15.30 0.01 -12.59
CA GLY A 24 14.52 0.34 -13.78
C GLY A 24 13.10 0.73 -13.35
N PRO A 25 12.36 1.50 -14.16
CA PRO A 25 10.95 1.79 -13.86
C PRO A 25 10.20 0.47 -13.65
N LEU A 26 9.30 0.47 -12.66
CA LEU A 26 8.48 -0.70 -12.34
C LEU A 26 7.76 -1.18 -13.62
N PRO A 27 7.70 -2.50 -13.88
CA PRO A 27 7.01 -3.03 -15.05
C PRO A 27 5.54 -2.60 -15.04
N ALA A 28 5.01 -2.27 -16.23
CA ALA A 28 3.71 -1.64 -16.45
C ALA A 28 2.49 -2.32 -15.80
N ARG A 29 2.64 -3.57 -15.34
CA ARG A 29 1.60 -4.32 -14.61
C ARG A 29 1.44 -3.91 -13.14
N TYR A 30 2.33 -3.10 -12.58
CA TYR A 30 2.22 -2.57 -11.22
C TYR A 30 2.11 -1.04 -11.26
N ARG A 31 0.99 -0.54 -11.77
CA ARG A 31 0.53 0.81 -11.47
C ARG A 31 -0.49 0.72 -10.34
N SER A 32 -0.02 0.45 -9.12
CA SER A 32 -0.86 0.64 -7.94
C SER A 32 -1.07 2.14 -7.79
N ALA A 33 -2.33 2.59 -7.85
CA ALA A 33 -2.65 3.96 -7.47
C ALA A 33 -2.59 4.02 -5.95
N LEU A 34 -1.53 4.60 -5.40
CA LEU A 34 -1.59 5.07 -4.03
C LEU A 34 -2.62 6.20 -4.03
N LEU A 35 -3.66 6.07 -3.20
CA LEU A 35 -4.63 7.13 -3.04
C LEU A 35 -3.87 8.40 -2.64
N PRO A 36 -3.96 9.48 -3.42
CA PRO A 36 -3.11 10.65 -3.20
C PRO A 36 -3.44 11.25 -1.83
N GLY A 37 -2.46 11.23 -0.92
CA GLY A 37 -2.42 12.19 0.18
C GLY A 37 -2.26 13.58 -0.43
N ARG A 38 -2.96 14.59 0.11
CA ARG A 38 -2.75 15.97 -0.33
C ARG A 38 -1.30 16.35 -0.07
N ARG A 39 -0.55 16.79 -1.08
CA ARG A 39 0.63 17.65 -0.84
C ARG A 39 0.12 19.05 -0.52
N GLN A 40 0.32 19.52 0.70
CA GLN A 40 0.24 20.94 1.05
C GLN A 40 1.57 21.39 1.65
N GLY A 41 1.88 22.68 1.51
CA GLY A 41 3.23 23.25 1.68
C GLY A 41 3.89 23.07 3.05
N PRO A 42 5.10 23.62 3.23
CA PRO A 42 5.92 23.35 4.41
C PRO A 42 5.20 23.80 5.69
N GLY A 43 4.91 22.84 6.58
CA GLY A 43 4.27 23.06 7.88
C GLY A 43 2.86 22.49 8.05
N GLN A 44 2.28 21.79 7.07
CA GLN A 44 1.03 21.05 7.24
C GLN A 44 1.30 19.54 7.18
N GLU A 45 0.90 18.81 8.23
CA GLU A 45 1.07 17.36 8.34
C GLU A 45 0.48 16.64 7.13
N ASP A 46 1.24 15.68 6.60
CA ASP A 46 0.79 14.75 5.58
C ASP A 46 -0.45 14.00 6.12
N HIS A 47 -1.63 14.33 5.61
CA HIS A 47 -2.82 13.57 5.97
C HIS A 47 -2.62 12.11 5.54
N PRO A 48 -2.85 11.15 6.45
CA PRO A 48 -2.88 9.72 6.12
C PRO A 48 -3.84 9.49 4.95
N PRO A 49 -3.49 8.68 3.95
CA PRO A 49 -4.43 8.37 2.88
C PRO A 49 -5.62 7.57 3.38
N ILE A 50 -5.47 6.78 4.45
CA ILE A 50 -6.60 6.25 5.21
C ILE A 50 -6.33 6.32 6.72
N GLU A 51 -7.38 6.62 7.47
CA GLU A 51 -7.38 6.58 8.93
C GLU A 51 -8.72 6.13 9.49
N GLY A 52 -8.71 5.50 10.66
CA GLY A 52 -9.94 5.04 11.31
C GLY A 52 -9.72 4.70 12.77
N TYR A 53 -10.78 4.75 13.55
CA TYR A 53 -10.71 4.51 14.99
C TYR A 53 -10.79 3.01 15.31
N GLY A 54 -9.78 2.51 16.03
CA GLY A 54 -9.68 1.17 16.60
C GLY A 54 -10.25 1.11 18.02
N LEU A 55 -9.69 0.27 18.88
CA LEU A 55 -10.08 0.24 20.29
C LEU A 55 -9.39 1.36 21.08
N TRP A 56 -8.08 1.51 20.91
CA TRP A 56 -7.25 2.40 21.73
C TRP A 56 -6.90 3.73 21.04
N GLY A 57 -7.27 3.90 19.78
CA GLY A 57 -7.06 5.14 19.06
C GLY A 57 -7.12 4.97 17.54
N PHE A 58 -6.57 5.94 16.83
CA PHE A 58 -6.51 5.89 15.37
C PHE A 58 -5.50 4.86 14.86
N LEU A 59 -5.90 4.15 13.81
CA LEU A 59 -5.02 3.45 12.88
C LEU A 59 -4.80 4.35 11.67
N PHE A 60 -3.54 4.50 11.28
CA PHE A 60 -3.14 5.26 10.10
C PHE A 60 -2.40 4.35 9.13
N GLY A 61 -2.79 4.41 7.85
CA GLY A 61 -2.29 3.45 6.88
C GLY A 61 -2.41 3.90 5.43
N TYR A 62 -2.04 2.96 4.56
CA TYR A 62 -2.18 3.05 3.12
C TYR A 62 -3.01 1.87 2.63
N LEU A 63 -3.94 2.15 1.71
CA LEU A 63 -4.62 1.15 0.90
C LEU A 63 -4.15 1.31 -0.55
N ALA A 64 -3.68 0.22 -1.14
CA ALA A 64 -3.33 0.17 -2.54
C ALA A 64 -4.42 -0.57 -3.32
N LEU A 65 -4.87 0.04 -4.41
CA LEU A 65 -5.78 -0.58 -5.37
C LEU A 65 -5.06 -0.82 -6.70
N GLU A 66 -5.49 -1.86 -7.40
CA GLU A 66 -5.10 -2.10 -8.79
C GLU A 66 -5.71 -1.02 -9.71
N ALA A 67 -5.27 -1.01 -10.97
CA ALA A 67 -5.70 -0.02 -11.96
C ALA A 67 -7.20 -0.09 -12.31
N ASP A 68 -7.88 -1.18 -11.94
CA ASP A 68 -9.33 -1.33 -12.10
C ASP A 68 -10.14 -0.49 -11.10
N GLY A 69 -9.51 0.09 -10.07
CA GLY A 69 -10.20 0.93 -9.09
C GLY A 69 -11.13 0.17 -8.13
N GLU A 70 -11.00 -1.15 -8.05
CA GLU A 70 -11.80 -2.01 -7.15
C GLU A 70 -11.03 -3.17 -6.51
N THR A 71 -9.98 -3.71 -7.16
CA THR A 71 -9.19 -4.80 -6.60
C THR A 71 -8.16 -4.25 -5.64
N ILE A 72 -8.13 -4.81 -4.43
CA ILE A 72 -7.16 -4.47 -3.40
C ILE A 72 -5.82 -5.12 -3.73
N ALA A 73 -4.80 -4.31 -3.94
CA ALA A 73 -3.43 -4.75 -4.15
C ALA A 73 -2.72 -5.05 -2.81
N GLY A 74 -3.13 -4.34 -1.75
CA GLY A 74 -2.66 -4.57 -0.38
C GLY A 74 -3.03 -3.44 0.58
N ILE A 75 -2.76 -3.66 1.86
CA ILE A 75 -2.95 -2.69 2.94
C ILE A 75 -1.72 -2.70 3.86
N THR A 76 -1.39 -1.55 4.44
CA THR A 76 -0.43 -1.47 5.55
C THR A 76 -0.79 -0.36 6.50
N TYR A 77 -0.44 -0.54 7.77
CA TYR A 77 -0.47 0.51 8.78
C TYR A 77 0.95 0.95 9.08
N TYR A 78 1.11 2.23 9.42
CA TYR A 78 2.40 2.80 9.83
C TYR A 78 2.36 3.42 11.22
N LYS A 79 1.15 3.61 11.78
CA LYS A 79 0.95 4.10 13.14
C LYS A 79 -0.38 3.59 13.68
N HIS A 80 -0.34 2.96 14.86
CA HIS A 80 -1.50 2.63 15.68
C HIS A 80 -1.07 2.38 17.13
N GLY A 81 -2.04 2.41 18.05
CA GLY A 81 -1.84 2.12 19.48
C GLY A 81 -2.45 0.80 19.95
N GLU A 82 -2.89 -0.06 19.03
CA GLU A 82 -3.56 -1.31 19.37
C GLU A 82 -2.66 -2.30 20.14
N THR A 83 -3.27 -3.13 20.98
CA THR A 83 -2.53 -4.09 21.82
C THR A 83 -1.84 -5.18 20.98
N PRO A 84 -0.52 -5.40 21.11
CA PRO A 84 0.20 -6.47 20.43
C PRO A 84 -0.43 -7.85 20.69
N GLY A 85 -0.51 -8.71 19.66
CA GLY A 85 -1.13 -10.03 19.75
C GLY A 85 -2.66 -10.03 19.76
N LEU A 86 -3.31 -8.86 19.71
CA LEU A 86 -4.76 -8.69 19.59
C LEU A 86 -5.07 -7.76 18.41
N GLY A 87 -5.40 -6.49 18.69
CA GLY A 87 -5.66 -5.49 17.65
C GLY A 87 -4.41 -5.10 16.88
N GLY A 88 -3.22 -5.22 17.50
CA GLY A 88 -1.93 -5.00 16.85
C GLY A 88 -1.62 -6.00 15.73
N GLU A 89 -2.40 -7.08 15.61
CA GLU A 89 -2.27 -8.02 14.49
C GLU A 89 -2.67 -7.41 13.13
N VAL A 90 -3.12 -6.15 13.09
CA VAL A 90 -3.16 -5.36 11.83
C VAL A 90 -1.79 -5.27 11.14
N ASP A 91 -0.69 -5.41 11.90
CA ASP A 91 0.67 -5.46 11.36
C ASP A 91 1.13 -6.86 10.93
N ASN A 92 0.34 -7.90 11.23
CA ASN A 92 0.67 -9.27 10.88
C ASN A 92 0.79 -9.42 9.35
N PRO A 93 1.94 -9.87 8.81
CA PRO A 93 2.13 -10.04 7.37
C PRO A 93 1.12 -10.99 6.71
N ASN A 94 0.68 -12.04 7.41
CA ASN A 94 -0.31 -12.98 6.89
C ASN A 94 -1.69 -12.33 6.78
N TRP A 95 -2.08 -11.57 7.81
CA TRP A 95 -3.34 -10.85 7.79
C TRP A 95 -3.33 -9.78 6.70
N LYS A 96 -2.27 -8.96 6.59
CA LYS A 96 -2.10 -8.00 5.49
C LYS A 96 -2.11 -8.68 4.11
N GLY A 97 -1.48 -9.84 4.00
CA GLY A 97 -1.46 -10.65 2.78
C GLY A 97 -2.85 -11.11 2.32
N SER A 98 -3.77 -11.36 3.26
CA SER A 98 -5.14 -11.81 2.96
C SER A 98 -6.01 -10.75 2.26
N TRP A 99 -5.61 -9.47 2.29
CA TRP A 99 -6.30 -8.39 1.60
C TRP A 99 -6.06 -8.39 0.09
N LYS A 100 -4.94 -8.95 -0.37
CA LYS A 100 -4.56 -8.92 -1.77
C LYS A 100 -5.55 -9.73 -2.61
N GLY A 101 -6.06 -9.13 -3.68
CA GLY A 101 -7.04 -9.73 -4.58
C GLY A 101 -8.49 -9.62 -4.11
N LYS A 102 -8.74 -9.08 -2.90
CA LYS A 102 -10.10 -8.78 -2.44
C LYS A 102 -10.69 -7.61 -3.24
N LYS A 103 -12.01 -7.54 -3.30
CA LYS A 103 -12.74 -6.50 -4.02
C LYS A 103 -13.37 -5.51 -3.06
N ALA A 104 -13.25 -4.22 -3.38
CA ALA A 104 -13.82 -3.13 -2.61
C ALA A 104 -15.34 -3.01 -2.79
N TYR A 105 -15.87 -3.32 -3.99
CA TYR A 105 -17.25 -3.10 -4.40
C TYR A 105 -17.82 -4.36 -5.05
N LYS A 106 -19.13 -4.58 -4.89
CA LYS A 106 -19.85 -5.57 -5.69
C LYS A 106 -20.03 -5.08 -7.14
N PRO A 107 -20.19 -5.99 -8.11
CA PRO A 107 -20.42 -5.61 -9.50
C PRO A 107 -21.61 -4.63 -9.65
N GLY A 108 -21.35 -3.46 -10.22
CA GLY A 108 -22.37 -2.43 -10.46
C GLY A 108 -22.77 -1.60 -9.23
N GLU A 109 -22.19 -1.83 -8.06
CA GLU A 109 -22.50 -1.08 -6.84
C GLU A 109 -21.45 0.00 -6.56
N ALA A 110 -21.91 1.19 -6.15
CA ALA A 110 -21.03 2.27 -5.70
C ALA A 110 -20.72 2.19 -4.19
N ALA A 111 -21.53 1.45 -3.42
CA ALA A 111 -21.32 1.24 -2.00
C ALA A 111 -20.21 0.21 -1.76
N PRO A 112 -19.24 0.48 -0.87
CA PRO A 112 -18.20 -0.48 -0.57
C PRO A 112 -18.77 -1.73 0.11
N ALA A 113 -18.39 -2.91 -0.39
CA ALA A 113 -18.79 -4.20 0.14
C ALA A 113 -17.72 -4.85 1.03
N ILE A 114 -16.46 -4.38 0.95
CA ILE A 114 -15.35 -4.95 1.71
C ILE A 114 -15.58 -4.80 3.22
N GLN A 115 -15.40 -5.90 3.94
CA GLN A 115 -15.59 -5.97 5.39
C GLN A 115 -14.62 -6.95 6.06
N VAL A 116 -14.30 -6.66 7.32
CA VAL A 116 -13.56 -7.56 8.21
C VAL A 116 -14.57 -8.33 9.08
N VAL A 117 -14.63 -9.65 8.90
CA VAL A 117 -15.65 -10.53 9.50
C VAL A 117 -15.04 -11.83 10.01
N LYS A 118 -15.72 -12.53 10.92
CA LYS A 118 -15.28 -13.86 11.37
C LYS A 118 -15.52 -14.90 10.28
N ASN A 119 -14.54 -15.78 10.05
CA ASN A 119 -14.61 -16.86 9.07
C ASN A 119 -14.90 -16.34 7.65
N ALA A 120 -14.09 -15.38 7.20
CA ALA A 120 -14.24 -14.78 5.89
C ALA A 120 -14.19 -15.85 4.79
N SER A 121 -15.16 -15.80 3.88
CA SER A 121 -15.31 -16.81 2.83
C SER A 121 -15.44 -16.21 1.43
N GLY A 122 -15.71 -14.91 1.35
CA GLY A 122 -15.92 -14.18 0.09
C GLY A 122 -14.74 -13.33 -0.38
N GLU A 123 -14.88 -12.81 -1.60
CA GLU A 123 -13.96 -11.84 -2.20
C GLU A 123 -14.09 -10.43 -1.59
N PHE A 124 -15.20 -10.14 -0.91
CA PHE A 124 -15.46 -8.88 -0.20
C PHE A 124 -15.22 -9.01 1.31
N GLU A 125 -14.54 -10.07 1.75
CA GLU A 125 -14.36 -10.38 3.16
C GLU A 125 -12.90 -10.66 3.51
N VAL A 126 -12.47 -10.12 4.63
CA VAL A 126 -11.18 -10.38 5.26
C VAL A 126 -11.42 -10.92 6.67
N ASP A 127 -10.60 -11.88 7.11
CA ASP A 127 -10.76 -12.45 8.44
C ASP A 127 -10.57 -11.42 9.54
N ALA A 128 -11.43 -11.50 10.55
CA ALA A 128 -11.33 -10.71 11.76
C ALA A 128 -10.12 -11.09 12.60
N LEU A 129 -9.54 -10.09 13.26
CA LEU A 129 -8.45 -10.28 14.20
C LEU A 129 -8.97 -11.04 15.43
N SER A 130 -8.34 -12.18 15.72
CA SER A 130 -8.75 -13.03 16.85
C SER A 130 -8.66 -12.25 18.16
N GLY A 131 -9.73 -12.29 18.97
CA GLY A 131 -9.79 -11.54 20.23
C GLY A 131 -9.92 -10.01 20.09
N ALA A 132 -9.88 -9.45 18.88
CA ALA A 132 -9.88 -8.01 18.63
C ALA A 132 -11.06 -7.57 17.75
N THR A 133 -12.28 -7.83 18.25
CA THR A 133 -13.53 -7.52 17.52
C THR A 133 -13.73 -6.02 17.30
N ILE A 134 -13.37 -5.17 18.27
CA ILE A 134 -13.55 -3.72 18.15
C ILE A 134 -12.60 -3.16 17.09
N THR A 135 -11.33 -3.55 17.11
CA THR A 135 -10.35 -3.18 16.08
C THR A 135 -10.81 -3.64 14.70
N SER A 136 -11.28 -4.89 14.58
CA SER A 136 -11.79 -5.44 13.32
C SER A 136 -12.96 -4.61 12.76
N ARG A 137 -13.92 -4.23 13.61
CA ARG A 137 -15.03 -3.33 13.23
C ARG A 137 -14.53 -1.94 12.84
N GLY A 138 -13.53 -1.42 13.56
CA GLY A 138 -12.88 -0.15 13.23
C GLY A 138 -12.29 -0.15 11.83
N VAL A 139 -11.61 -1.23 11.43
CA VAL A 139 -11.09 -1.41 10.07
C VAL A 139 -12.20 -1.48 9.04
N THR A 140 -13.29 -2.23 9.30
CA THR A 140 -14.47 -2.23 8.41
C THR A 140 -15.01 -0.81 8.23
N ASN A 141 -15.26 -0.09 9.31
CA ASN A 141 -15.79 1.28 9.25
C ASN A 141 -14.87 2.23 8.49
N MET A 142 -13.55 2.09 8.68
CA MET A 142 -12.55 2.84 7.93
C MET A 142 -12.66 2.58 6.43
N MET A 143 -12.77 1.31 6.00
CA MET A 143 -12.95 0.98 4.59
C MET A 143 -14.26 1.54 4.04
N GLN A 144 -15.36 1.39 4.79
CA GLN A 144 -16.68 1.87 4.41
C GLN A 144 -16.70 3.40 4.22
N PHE A 145 -15.96 4.15 5.05
CA PHE A 145 -15.83 5.59 4.90
C PHE A 145 -14.94 5.98 3.70
N TRP A 146 -13.70 5.49 3.66
CA TRP A 146 -12.71 5.92 2.66
C TRP A 146 -13.01 5.43 1.25
N LEU A 147 -13.70 4.29 1.10
CA LEU A 147 -14.15 3.80 -0.19
C LEU A 147 -15.57 4.29 -0.54
N GLY A 148 -16.26 4.90 0.43
CA GLY A 148 -17.60 5.44 0.25
C GLY A 148 -17.61 6.84 -0.37
N GLU A 149 -18.82 7.41 -0.48
CA GLU A 149 -19.10 8.70 -1.12
C GLU A 149 -18.30 9.87 -0.50
N LYS A 150 -18.06 9.83 0.81
CA LYS A 150 -17.34 10.88 1.55
C LYS A 150 -15.82 10.77 1.47
N GLY A 151 -15.31 9.64 0.97
CA GLY A 151 -13.89 9.39 0.76
C GLY A 151 -13.50 9.43 -0.71
N PHE A 152 -12.79 8.41 -1.16
CA PHE A 152 -12.33 8.24 -2.53
C PHE A 152 -13.36 7.60 -3.45
N GLY A 153 -14.55 7.22 -2.97
CA GLY A 153 -15.58 6.56 -3.77
C GLY A 153 -15.85 7.25 -5.12
N PRO A 154 -16.12 8.58 -5.16
CA PRO A 154 -16.34 9.30 -6.42
C PRO A 154 -15.11 9.34 -7.34
N PHE A 155 -13.90 9.36 -6.77
CA PHE A 155 -12.66 9.29 -7.56
C PHE A 155 -12.49 7.89 -8.17
N LEU A 156 -12.67 6.84 -7.36
CA LEU A 156 -12.52 5.45 -7.79
C LEU A 156 -13.60 5.04 -8.80
N GLN A 157 -14.79 5.61 -8.72
CA GLN A 157 -15.81 5.45 -9.77
C GLN A 157 -15.29 5.93 -11.13
N LYS A 158 -14.70 7.12 -11.20
CA LYS A 158 -14.09 7.62 -12.44
C LYS A 158 -12.96 6.72 -12.93
N VAL A 159 -12.17 6.16 -12.01
CA VAL A 159 -11.11 5.20 -12.35
C VAL A 159 -11.70 3.92 -12.95
N ARG A 160 -12.78 3.38 -12.40
CA ARG A 160 -13.49 2.22 -12.97
C ARG A 160 -14.05 2.50 -14.36
N GLU A 161 -14.56 3.70 -14.60
CA GLU A 161 -15.19 4.09 -15.86
C GLU A 161 -14.18 4.42 -16.97
N SER A 162 -13.04 5.04 -16.63
CA SER A 162 -12.13 5.66 -17.60
C SER A 162 -10.65 5.30 -17.43
N GLY A 163 -10.34 4.43 -16.47
CA GLY A 163 -8.98 4.08 -16.07
C GLY A 163 -8.34 5.13 -15.15
N PRO A 164 -7.15 4.83 -14.59
CA PRO A 164 -6.46 5.76 -13.72
C PRO A 164 -6.04 7.02 -14.49
N PRO A 165 -6.04 8.20 -13.84
CA PRO A 165 -5.57 9.42 -14.49
C PRO A 165 -4.14 9.24 -14.98
N GLN A 166 -3.85 9.76 -16.18
CA GLN A 166 -2.49 9.73 -16.71
C GLN A 166 -1.56 10.56 -15.80
N PRO A 167 -0.33 10.10 -15.53
CA PRO A 167 0.65 10.93 -14.83
C PRO A 167 0.78 12.26 -15.56
N ILE A 168 0.64 13.37 -14.84
CA ILE A 168 0.89 14.69 -15.42
C ILE A 168 2.37 14.69 -15.81
N GLY A 169 2.64 14.64 -17.11
CA GLY A 169 3.99 14.57 -17.64
C GLY A 169 4.83 15.73 -17.11
N GLY A 170 5.93 15.40 -16.43
CA GLY A 170 7.03 16.35 -16.28
C GLY A 170 7.50 16.69 -17.68
N LYS A 171 7.41 17.97 -18.06
CA LYS A 171 8.12 18.44 -19.25
C LYS A 171 9.61 18.24 -18.98
N ASP A 172 10.26 17.60 -19.95
CA ASP A 172 11.71 17.42 -20.05
C ASP A 172 12.47 18.74 -19.91
#